data_AF-A0A660QQ73-F1
#
_entry.id   AF-A0A660QQ73-F1
#
_cell.length_a   1.000
_cell.length_b   1.000
_cell.length_c   1.000
_cell.angle_alpha   90.00
_cell.angle_beta   90.00
_cell.angle_gamma   90.00
#
_symmetry.space_group_name_H-M   'P 1'
#
loop_
_entity.id
_entity.type
_entity.pdbx_description
1 polymer ?
#
loop_
_entity_poly.entity_id
_entity_poly.type
_entity_poly.pdbx_seq_one_letter_code
_entity_poly.pdbx_strand_id
1 'polypeptide(L)'
;MDLLSFVVFMSTILTLAFSWGIFIVELRKREEEPSPYDELESRILELMGRFKHLSAVRLELLDRKIKEVKDAVREANEVLAKLMVKISDIEKLKEEIEKSVKEGRVVEESPAVSNTELKEEPKEEGEEAVEDDMEVERKILKLHEKGLSDVEIARRLNMGIGEVRLILNLFGKKAAG
;
A
#
# COMPACT_ATOMS: atom_id res chain seq x y z
N MET A 1 81.05 -45.46 14.06
CA MET A 1 79.67 -45.23 14.53
C MET A 1 79.09 -46.59 14.84
N ASP A 2 78.76 -46.85 16.10
CA ASP A 2 78.26 -48.16 16.53
C ASP A 2 76.88 -48.43 15.94
N LEU A 3 76.63 -49.66 15.48
CA LEU A 3 75.41 -50.06 14.78
C LEU A 3 74.13 -49.77 15.62
N LEU A 4 74.26 -49.83 16.95
CA LEU A 4 73.23 -49.43 17.92
C LEU A 4 72.90 -47.93 17.84
N SER A 5 73.90 -47.04 17.74
CA SER A 5 73.67 -45.60 17.65
C SER A 5 72.94 -45.20 16.36
N PHE A 6 73.23 -45.90 15.26
CA PHE A 6 72.54 -45.72 13.98
C PHE A 6 71.06 -46.15 14.05
N VAL A 7 70.77 -47.28 14.70
CA VAL A 7 69.39 -47.75 14.89
C VAL A 7 68.57 -46.78 15.76
N VAL A 8 69.16 -46.26 16.84
CA VAL A 8 68.49 -45.26 17.68
C VAL A 8 68.20 -43.97 16.91
N PHE A 9 69.17 -43.49 16.12
CA PHE A 9 68.98 -42.29 15.28
C PHE A 9 67.84 -42.47 14.26
N MET A 10 67.78 -43.62 13.58
CA MET A 10 66.71 -43.93 12.64
C MET A 10 65.33 -44.01 13.30
N SER A 11 65.25 -44.55 14.53
CA SER A 11 64.00 -44.59 15.29
C SER A 11 63.49 -43.19 15.61
N THR A 12 64.37 -42.28 16.03
CA THR A 12 63.97 -40.89 16.32
C THR A 12 63.47 -40.14 15.08
N ILE A 13 64.15 -40.32 13.93
CA ILE A 13 63.71 -39.74 12.65
C ILE A 13 62.35 -40.29 12.24
N LEU A 14 62.12 -41.60 12.41
CA LEU A 14 60.86 -42.23 12.07
C LEU A 14 59.72 -41.70 12.94
N THR A 15 59.94 -41.52 14.25
CA THR A 15 58.94 -40.92 15.14
C THR A 15 58.65 -39.47 14.79
N LEU A 16 59.66 -38.70 14.39
CA LEU A 16 59.49 -37.31 13.97
C LEU A 16 58.72 -37.20 12.66
N ALA A 17 59.04 -38.05 11.69
CA ALA A 17 58.32 -38.15 10.42
C ALA A 17 56.86 -38.58 10.63
N PHE A 18 56.61 -39.51 11.54
CA PHE A 18 55.25 -39.94 11.88
C PHE A 18 54.47 -38.83 12.57
N SER A 19 55.09 -38.11 13.52
CA SER A 19 54.48 -36.94 14.16
C SER A 19 54.17 -35.82 13.18
N TRP A 20 55.04 -35.58 12.19
CA TRP A 20 54.78 -34.62 11.10
C TRP A 20 53.68 -35.10 10.15
N GLY A 21 53.62 -36.39 9.84
CA GLY A 21 52.56 -36.97 9.04
C GLY A 21 51.18 -36.79 9.69
N ILE A 22 51.07 -37.08 11.00
CA ILE A 22 49.85 -36.84 11.76
C ILE A 22 49.53 -35.34 11.80
N PHE A 23 50.52 -34.48 12.04
CA PHE A 23 50.32 -33.03 12.08
C PHE A 23 49.77 -32.45 10.76
N ILE A 24 50.25 -32.92 9.61
CA ILE A 24 49.74 -32.49 8.29
C ILE A 24 48.30 -32.97 8.07
N VAL A 25 47.98 -34.19 8.49
CA VAL A 25 46.61 -34.71 8.41
C VAL A 25 45.67 -33.92 9.32
N GLU A 26 46.12 -33.56 10.52
CA GLU A 26 45.36 -32.76 11.48
C GLU A 26 45.15 -31.31 10.99
N LEU A 27 46.15 -30.73 10.34
CA LEU A 27 46.03 -29.42 9.69
C LEU A 27 45.01 -29.44 8.55
N ARG A 28 44.98 -30.51 7.75
CA ARG A 28 43.99 -30.67 6.67
C ARG A 28 42.58 -30.83 7.22
N LYS A 29 42.41 -31.58 8.31
CA LYS A 29 41.11 -31.72 8.98
C LYS A 29 40.59 -30.39 9.54
N ARG A 30 41.48 -29.51 10.01
CA ARG A 30 41.10 -28.16 10.49
C ARG A 30 40.61 -27.24 9.36
N GLU A 31 41.00 -27.48 8.11
CA GLU A 31 40.47 -26.75 6.95
C GLU A 31 39.11 -27.30 6.47
N GLU A 32 38.78 -28.56 6.79
CA GLU A 32 37.52 -29.22 6.43
C GLU A 32 36.38 -29.00 7.43
N GLU A 33 36.62 -28.37 8.59
CA GLU A 33 35.51 -27.97 9.47
C GLU A 33 34.66 -26.91 8.76
N PRO A 34 33.35 -27.18 8.53
CA PRO A 34 32.49 -26.23 7.85
C PRO A 34 32.50 -24.93 8.64
N SER A 35 32.90 -23.88 7.95
CA SER A 35 33.01 -22.57 8.55
C SER A 35 31.60 -22.11 8.98
N PRO A 36 31.43 -21.44 10.13
CA PRO A 36 30.14 -20.88 10.52
C PRO A 36 29.57 -19.89 9.48
N TYR A 37 30.40 -19.46 8.52
CA TYR A 37 30.01 -18.61 7.40
C TYR A 37 29.30 -19.38 6.26
N ASP A 38 29.52 -20.69 6.09
CA ASP A 38 28.90 -21.48 5.01
C ASP A 38 27.38 -21.69 5.23
N GLU A 39 26.97 -21.85 6.49
CA GLU A 39 25.56 -21.95 6.88
C GLU A 39 24.84 -20.62 6.67
N LEU A 40 25.51 -19.50 6.98
CA LEU A 40 25.00 -18.16 6.74
C LEU A 40 24.86 -17.87 5.23
N GLU A 41 25.85 -18.24 4.42
CA GLU A 41 25.80 -18.09 2.96
C GLU A 41 24.64 -18.88 2.37
N SER A 42 24.46 -20.13 2.80
CA SER A 42 23.32 -20.98 2.39
C SER A 42 21.98 -20.32 2.72
N ARG A 43 21.86 -19.72 3.91
CA ARG A 43 20.66 -19.00 4.33
C ARG A 43 20.45 -17.71 3.53
N ILE A 44 21.51 -16.97 3.23
CA ILE A 44 21.45 -15.77 2.38
C ILE A 44 20.97 -16.15 0.98
N LEU A 45 21.48 -17.24 0.40
CA LEU A 45 21.05 -17.76 -0.89
C LEU A 45 19.56 -18.15 -0.89
N GLU A 46 19.10 -18.83 0.16
CA GLU A 46 17.69 -19.17 0.33
C GLU A 46 16.81 -17.91 0.44
N LEU A 47 17.21 -16.94 1.26
CA LEU A 47 16.51 -15.67 1.39
C LEU A 47 16.49 -14.90 0.07
N MET A 48 17.59 -14.88 -0.68
CA MET A 48 17.68 -14.19 -1.97
C MET A 48 16.76 -14.85 -3.00
N GLY A 49 16.68 -16.18 -3.01
CA GLY A 49 15.74 -16.92 -3.84
C GLY A 49 14.28 -16.59 -3.50
N ARG A 50 13.92 -16.63 -2.21
CA ARG A 50 12.58 -16.27 -1.73
C ARG A 50 12.23 -14.82 -2.00
N PHE A 51 13.16 -13.90 -1.78
CA PHE A 51 12.97 -12.47 -2.04
C PHE A 51 12.78 -12.19 -3.53
N LYS A 52 13.59 -12.82 -4.40
CA LYS A 52 13.44 -12.71 -5.86
C LYS A 52 12.07 -13.19 -6.31
N HIS A 53 11.64 -14.36 -5.83
CA HIS A 53 10.31 -14.90 -6.15
C HIS A 53 9.19 -13.99 -5.65
N LEU A 54 9.25 -13.57 -4.38
CA LEU A 54 8.25 -12.67 -3.79
C LEU A 54 8.16 -11.34 -4.53
N SER A 55 9.31 -10.79 -4.92
CA SER A 55 9.37 -9.53 -5.68
C SER A 55 8.74 -9.67 -7.06
N ALA A 56 9.05 -10.76 -7.78
CA ALA A 56 8.45 -11.05 -9.08
C ALA A 56 6.93 -11.19 -9.00
N VAL A 57 6.43 -11.96 -8.02
CA VAL A 57 4.98 -12.13 -7.80
C VAL A 57 4.30 -10.80 -7.46
N ARG A 58 4.90 -9.98 -6.59
CA ARG A 58 4.34 -8.66 -6.26
C ARG A 58 4.32 -7.72 -7.46
N LEU A 59 5.36 -7.75 -8.30
CA LEU A 59 5.43 -6.95 -9.52
C LEU A 59 4.31 -7.34 -10.49
N GLU A 60 4.12 -8.65 -10.72
CA GLU A 60 3.05 -9.18 -11.58
C GLU A 60 1.65 -8.83 -11.05
N LEU A 61 1.46 -8.92 -9.72
CA LEU A 61 0.20 -8.53 -9.08
C LEU A 61 -0.07 -7.03 -9.22
N LEU A 62 0.95 -6.18 -9.10
CA LEU A 62 0.83 -4.75 -9.31
C LEU A 62 0.45 -4.44 -10.76
N ASP A 63 1.12 -5.05 -11.74
CA ASP A 63 0.80 -4.88 -13.16
C ASP A 63 -0.65 -5.30 -13.46
N ARG A 64 -1.10 -6.43 -12.88
CA ARG A 64 -2.49 -6.87 -13.02
C ARG A 64 -3.45 -5.87 -12.39
N LYS A 65 -3.16 -5.37 -11.19
CA LYS A 65 -4.00 -4.37 -10.51
C LYS A 65 -4.06 -3.05 -11.26
N ILE A 66 -2.96 -2.60 -11.83
CA ILE A 66 -2.90 -1.42 -12.69
C ILE A 66 -3.81 -1.61 -13.91
N LYS A 67 -3.77 -2.79 -14.53
CA LYS A 67 -4.63 -3.10 -15.68
C LYS A 67 -6.11 -3.15 -15.31
N GLU A 68 -6.46 -3.85 -14.22
CA GLU A 68 -7.83 -3.90 -13.70
C GLU A 68 -8.39 -2.49 -13.42
N VAL A 69 -7.59 -1.62 -12.77
CA VAL A 69 -7.98 -0.23 -12.50
C VAL A 69 -8.17 0.55 -13.79
N LYS A 70 -7.25 0.41 -14.76
CA LYS A 70 -7.36 1.09 -16.05
C LYS A 70 -8.62 0.66 -16.81
N ASP A 71 -8.95 -0.62 -16.80
CA ASP A 71 -10.14 -1.15 -17.46
C ASP A 71 -11.41 -0.65 -16.77
N ALA A 72 -11.45 -0.64 -15.43
CA ALA A 72 -12.56 -0.09 -14.66
C ALA A 72 -12.77 1.41 -14.91
N VAL A 73 -11.70 2.20 -15.00
CA VAL A 73 -11.75 3.63 -15.37
C VAL A 73 -12.32 3.80 -16.79
N ARG A 74 -11.92 2.93 -17.72
CA ARG A 74 -12.44 2.97 -19.10
C ARG A 74 -13.94 2.68 -19.15
N GLU A 75 -14.39 1.67 -18.42
CA GLU A 75 -15.80 1.31 -18.32
C GLU A 75 -16.62 2.43 -17.66
N ALA A 76 -16.11 3.02 -16.57
CA ALA A 76 -16.75 4.16 -15.93
C ALA A 76 -16.90 5.35 -16.90
N ASN A 77 -15.86 5.67 -17.67
CA ASN A 77 -15.91 6.72 -18.69
C ASN A 77 -16.93 6.41 -19.80
N GLU A 78 -17.04 5.15 -20.23
CA GLU A 78 -18.03 4.75 -21.24
C GLU A 78 -19.46 4.91 -20.71
N VAL A 79 -19.71 4.52 -19.46
CA VAL A 79 -21.01 4.70 -18.80
C VAL A 79 -21.33 6.19 -18.64
N LEU A 80 -20.38 7.01 -18.22
CA LEU A 80 -20.54 8.46 -18.12
C LEU A 80 -20.90 9.07 -19.48
N ALA A 81 -20.21 8.67 -20.56
CA ALA A 81 -20.53 9.13 -21.91
C ALA A 81 -21.96 8.71 -22.32
N LYS A 82 -22.38 7.47 -22.05
CA LYS A 82 -23.75 7.01 -22.31
C LYS A 82 -24.79 7.79 -21.51
N LEU A 83 -24.49 8.11 -20.24
CA LEU A 83 -25.37 8.93 -19.41
C LEU A 83 -25.48 10.36 -19.94
N MET A 84 -24.37 10.98 -20.35
CA MET A 84 -24.38 12.31 -20.96
C MET A 84 -25.23 12.35 -22.24
N VAL A 85 -25.15 11.33 -23.10
CA VAL A 85 -26.00 11.23 -24.29
C VAL A 85 -27.48 11.15 -23.89
N LYS A 86 -27.83 10.26 -22.95
CA LYS A 86 -29.22 10.14 -22.47
C LYS A 86 -29.74 11.43 -21.83
N ILE A 87 -28.91 12.15 -21.08
CA ILE A 87 -29.27 13.45 -20.51
C ILE A 87 -29.55 14.45 -21.63
N SER A 88 -28.70 14.52 -22.66
CA SER A 88 -28.93 15.40 -23.82
C SER A 88 -30.21 15.04 -24.58
N ASP A 89 -30.53 13.76 -24.74
CA ASP A 89 -31.77 13.33 -25.39
C ASP A 89 -33.00 13.72 -24.55
N ILE A 90 -32.92 13.57 -23.22
CA ILE A 90 -33.98 14.01 -22.29
C ILE A 90 -34.15 15.54 -22.34
N GLU A 91 -33.06 16.30 -22.40
CA GLU A 91 -33.09 17.76 -22.54
C GLU A 91 -33.78 18.19 -23.84
N LYS A 92 -33.46 17.55 -24.96
CA LYS A 92 -34.12 17.80 -26.25
C LYS A 92 -35.61 17.48 -26.20
N LEU A 93 -35.98 16.33 -25.61
CA LEU A 93 -37.38 15.96 -25.43
C LEU A 93 -38.11 16.95 -24.51
N LYS A 94 -37.46 17.44 -23.46
CA LYS A 94 -38.00 18.49 -22.58
C LYS A 94 -38.25 19.78 -23.35
N GLU A 95 -37.31 20.22 -24.19
CA GLU A 95 -37.48 21.40 -25.04
C GLU A 95 -38.61 21.24 -26.06
N GLU A 96 -38.77 20.04 -26.64
CA GLU A 96 -39.84 19.73 -27.59
C GLU A 96 -41.22 19.67 -26.92
N ILE A 97 -41.29 19.14 -25.70
CA ILE A 97 -42.50 19.20 -24.85
C ILE A 97 -42.81 20.65 -24.47
N GLU A 98 -41.82 21.46 -24.07
CA GLU A 98 -42.05 22.88 -23.77
C GLU A 98 -42.52 23.69 -24.99
N LYS A 99 -42.03 23.37 -26.19
CA LYS A 99 -42.50 24.00 -27.44
C LYS A 99 -43.94 23.58 -27.80
N SER A 100 -44.27 22.30 -27.69
CA SER A 100 -45.64 21.81 -27.94
C SER A 100 -46.65 22.32 -26.90
N VAL A 101 -46.24 22.49 -25.65
CA VAL A 101 -47.06 23.12 -24.59
C VAL A 101 -47.27 24.61 -24.85
N LYS A 102 -46.29 25.32 -25.45
CA LYS A 102 -46.43 26.73 -25.85
C LYS A 102 -47.33 26.91 -27.08
N GLU A 103 -47.31 25.98 -28.03
CA GLU A 103 -48.19 26.01 -29.21
C GLU A 103 -49.65 25.59 -28.89
N GLY A 104 -49.86 24.83 -27.80
CA GLY A 104 -51.18 24.40 -27.33
C GLY A 104 -51.92 25.35 -26.39
N ARG A 105 -51.33 26.51 -26.01
CA ARG A 105 -51.92 27.41 -25.01
C ARG A 105 -51.97 28.86 -25.51
N VAL A 106 -52.98 29.15 -26.33
CA VAL A 106 -53.52 30.51 -26.45
C VAL A 106 -54.64 30.63 -25.41
N VAL A 107 -54.62 31.76 -24.68
CA VAL A 107 -55.56 32.27 -23.66
C VAL A 107 -55.37 31.72 -22.22
N GLU A 108 -54.58 32.42 -21.39
CA GLU A 108 -55.07 33.49 -20.49
C GLU A 108 -53.88 34.27 -19.88
N GLU A 109 -54.14 35.56 -19.63
CA GLU A 109 -53.23 36.63 -19.23
C GLU A 109 -52.67 36.53 -17.78
N SER A 110 -51.37 36.84 -17.63
CA SER A 110 -50.68 37.84 -16.76
C SER A 110 -51.27 38.32 -15.42
N PRO A 111 -50.52 38.98 -14.49
CA PRO A 111 -49.07 39.31 -14.45
C PRO A 111 -48.34 39.14 -13.08
N ALA A 112 -47.02 39.36 -13.13
CA ALA A 112 -46.13 40.00 -12.13
C ALA A 112 -45.80 39.30 -10.78
N VAL A 113 -44.60 38.73 -10.58
CA VAL A 113 -43.26 39.32 -10.28
C VAL A 113 -42.98 39.41 -8.76
N SER A 114 -41.74 39.02 -8.40
CA SER A 114 -40.97 39.31 -7.16
C SER A 114 -41.04 38.22 -6.10
N ASN A 115 -39.97 37.63 -5.56
CA ASN A 115 -38.52 37.82 -5.70
C ASN A 115 -37.83 36.58 -5.05
N THR A 116 -36.67 36.16 -5.60
CA THR A 116 -35.38 35.83 -4.92
C THR A 116 -35.40 35.15 -3.53
N GLU A 117 -34.65 34.09 -3.17
CA GLU A 117 -33.35 33.53 -3.56
C GLU A 117 -33.32 32.02 -3.21
N LEU A 118 -32.88 31.16 -4.15
CA LEU A 118 -32.30 29.85 -3.84
C LEU A 118 -30.80 29.98 -4.10
N LYS A 119 -30.01 30.11 -3.02
CA LYS A 119 -28.55 30.11 -3.09
C LYS A 119 -28.04 28.69 -3.37
N GLU A 120 -27.68 28.51 -4.63
CA GLU A 120 -26.47 27.84 -5.14
C GLU A 120 -25.65 27.00 -4.14
N GLU A 121 -25.55 25.71 -4.43
CA GLU A 121 -24.34 24.95 -4.16
C GLU A 121 -23.17 25.53 -4.98
N PRO A 122 -21.95 25.57 -4.42
CA PRO A 122 -20.75 25.43 -5.21
C PRO A 122 -20.13 24.06 -4.95
N LYS A 123 -20.08 23.26 -6.02
CA LYS A 123 -18.88 22.46 -6.30
C LYS A 123 -17.74 23.45 -6.53
N GLU A 124 -16.62 23.30 -5.83
CA GLU A 124 -15.30 23.51 -6.43
C GLU A 124 -14.28 22.53 -5.84
N GLU A 125 -13.38 22.17 -6.73
CA GLU A 125 -12.30 21.20 -6.62
C GLU A 125 -11.14 21.73 -5.76
N GLY A 126 -10.42 20.80 -5.14
CA GLY A 126 -8.97 20.84 -4.94
C GLY A 126 -8.36 22.09 -4.30
N GLU A 127 -8.07 22.02 -3.01
CA GLU A 127 -6.88 22.66 -2.45
C GLU A 127 -6.13 21.64 -1.57
N GLU A 128 -4.89 21.40 -1.95
CA GLU A 128 -3.88 20.72 -1.15
C GLU A 128 -3.69 21.48 0.16
N ALA A 129 -4.09 20.88 1.27
CA ALA A 129 -3.62 21.27 2.59
C ALA A 129 -2.94 20.06 3.19
N VAL A 130 -1.61 20.02 3.05
CA VAL A 130 -0.72 19.29 3.95
C VAL A 130 -0.80 20.00 5.31
N GLU A 131 -1.94 19.89 5.98
CA GLU A 131 -2.05 20.15 7.41
C GLU A 131 -1.66 18.85 8.11
N ASP A 132 -0.56 18.92 8.86
CA ASP A 132 0.09 17.85 9.64
C ASP A 132 -0.91 16.77 10.10
N ASP A 133 -0.80 15.55 9.56
CA ASP A 133 -1.69 14.41 9.87
C ASP A 133 -1.85 14.20 11.40
N MET A 134 -0.83 14.59 12.16
CA MET A 134 -0.80 14.59 13.62
C MET A 134 -1.80 15.56 14.28
N GLU A 135 -2.08 16.71 13.66
CA GLU A 135 -3.04 17.69 14.17
C GLU A 135 -4.48 17.21 13.95
N VAL A 136 -4.75 16.61 12.78
CA VAL A 136 -6.06 16.04 12.43
C VAL A 136 -6.42 14.88 13.35
N GLU A 137 -5.46 13.97 13.61
CA GLU A 137 -5.62 12.86 14.56
C GLU A 137 -6.02 13.37 15.97
N ARG A 138 -5.27 14.33 16.51
CA ARG A 138 -5.52 14.90 17.84
C ARG A 138 -6.88 15.57 17.92
N LYS A 139 -7.33 16.20 16.83
CA LYS A 139 -8.63 16.86 16.75
C LYS A 139 -9.78 15.84 16.76
N ILE A 140 -9.62 14.72 16.06
CA ILE A 140 -10.57 13.60 16.07
C ILE A 140 -10.69 12.99 17.47
N LEU A 141 -9.57 12.71 18.13
CA LEU A 141 -9.56 12.14 19.48
C LEU A 141 -10.25 13.06 20.50
N LYS A 142 -9.96 14.36 20.47
CA LYS A 142 -10.61 15.35 21.37
C LYS A 142 -12.12 15.47 21.15
N LEU A 143 -12.60 15.31 19.92
CA LEU A 143 -14.04 15.36 19.63
C LEU A 143 -14.74 14.08 20.07
N HIS A 144 -14.08 12.93 19.93
CA HIS A 144 -14.58 11.65 20.42
C HIS A 144 -14.61 11.58 21.96
N GLU A 145 -13.59 12.11 22.65
CA GLU A 145 -13.58 12.27 24.11
C GLU A 145 -14.73 13.14 24.63
N LYS A 146 -15.19 14.11 23.82
CA LYS A 146 -16.38 14.93 24.11
C LYS A 146 -17.71 14.20 23.89
N GLY A 147 -17.67 12.93 23.48
CA GLY A 147 -18.84 12.08 23.27
C GLY A 147 -19.57 12.32 21.94
N LEU A 148 -18.95 13.00 20.97
CA LEU A 148 -19.54 13.16 19.64
C LEU A 148 -19.48 11.83 18.88
N SER A 149 -20.51 11.59 18.07
CA SER A 149 -20.57 10.39 17.22
C SER A 149 -19.62 10.47 16.03
N ASP A 150 -19.14 9.31 15.53
CA ASP A 150 -18.28 9.20 14.34
C ASP A 150 -18.78 10.05 13.16
N VAL A 151 -20.12 10.09 12.97
CA VAL A 151 -20.78 10.80 11.86
C VAL A 151 -20.72 12.31 12.04
N GLU A 152 -20.84 12.82 13.26
CA GLU A 152 -20.75 14.24 13.55
C GLU A 152 -19.31 14.74 13.46
N ILE A 153 -18.34 13.93 13.88
CA ILE A 153 -16.91 14.23 13.74
C ILE A 153 -16.53 14.31 12.26
N ALA A 154 -16.96 13.32 11.46
CA ALA A 154 -16.79 13.30 10.01
C ALA A 154 -17.36 14.55 9.34
N ARG A 155 -18.60 14.94 9.68
CA ARG A 155 -19.24 16.15 9.14
C ARG A 155 -18.51 17.42 9.54
N ARG A 156 -18.04 17.52 10.79
CA ARG A 156 -17.37 18.72 11.33
C ARG A 156 -15.95 18.91 10.81
N LEU A 157 -15.27 17.82 10.47
CA LEU A 157 -13.92 17.80 9.93
C LEU A 157 -13.87 17.63 8.41
N ASN A 158 -15.04 17.59 7.76
CA ASN A 158 -15.18 17.31 6.32
C ASN A 158 -14.40 16.07 5.87
N MET A 159 -14.45 15.02 6.70
CA MET A 159 -13.69 13.78 6.55
C MET A 159 -14.64 12.60 6.29
N GLY A 160 -14.15 11.54 5.63
CA GLY A 160 -14.91 10.31 5.47
C GLY A 160 -15.18 9.60 6.81
N ILE A 161 -16.39 9.07 7.00
CA ILE A 161 -16.78 8.33 8.23
C ILE A 161 -15.84 7.14 8.48
N GLY A 162 -15.37 6.48 7.41
CA GLY A 162 -14.42 5.37 7.50
C GLY A 162 -13.02 5.78 7.97
N GLU A 163 -12.57 6.97 7.61
CA GLU A 163 -11.25 7.51 7.98
C GLU A 163 -11.24 7.92 9.46
N VAL A 164 -12.28 8.61 9.92
CA VAL A 164 -12.49 8.91 11.34
C VAL A 164 -12.48 7.62 12.17
N ARG A 165 -13.22 6.60 11.73
CA ARG A 165 -13.28 5.30 12.42
C ARG A 165 -11.93 4.58 12.42
N LEU A 166 -11.16 4.67 11.34
CA LEU A 166 -9.84 4.08 11.25
C LEU A 166 -8.88 4.73 12.27
N ILE A 167 -8.88 6.06 12.33
CA ILE A 167 -8.05 6.84 13.25
C ILE A 167 -8.43 6.52 14.71
N LEU A 168 -9.71 6.49 15.04
CA LEU A 168 -10.18 6.12 16.38
C LEU A 168 -9.80 4.69 16.76
N ASN A 169 -9.83 3.74 15.82
CA ASN A 169 -9.42 2.36 16.07
C ASN A 169 -7.91 2.20 16.29
N LEU A 170 -7.10 2.99 15.59
CA LEU A 170 -5.64 2.96 15.67
C LEU A 170 -5.13 3.62 16.95
N PHE A 171 -5.69 4.78 17.32
CA PHE A 171 -5.17 5.61 18.41
C PHE A 171 -6.04 5.58 19.67
N GLY A 172 -7.33 5.31 19.57
CA GLY A 172 -8.26 5.25 20.71
C GLY A 172 -7.98 4.10 21.69
N LYS A 173 -7.35 3.01 21.23
CA LYS A 173 -6.92 1.90 22.11
C LYS A 173 -5.64 2.20 22.90
N LYS A 174 -4.83 3.17 22.46
CA LYS A 174 -3.54 3.49 23.10
C LYS A 174 -3.67 4.48 24.26
N ALA A 175 -4.83 5.13 24.42
CA ALA A 175 -5.11 6.08 25.50
C ALA A 175 -5.75 5.45 26.75
N ALA A 176 -6.05 4.14 26.72
CA ALA A 176 -6.70 3.41 27.81
C ALA A 176 -5.78 2.35 28.46
N GLY A 177 -4.45 2.49 28.33
CA GLY A 177 -3.43 1.64 28.93
C GLY A 177 -2.43 2.43 29.74
#